data_AF-A0A7J7BW38-F1
#
_entry.id   AF-A0A7J7BW38-F1
#
_cell.length_a   1.000
_cell.length_b   1.000
_cell.length_c   1.000
_cell.angle_alpha   90.00
_cell.angle_beta   90.00
_cell.angle_gamma   90.00
#
_symmetry.space_group_name_H-M   'P 1'
#
loop_
_entity.id
_entity.type
_entity.pdbx_description
1 polymer ?
#
loop_
_entity_poly.entity_id
_entity_poly.type
_entity_poly.pdbx_seq_one_letter_code
_entity_poly.pdbx_strand_id
1 'polypeptide(L)'
;MAFVGYIESVSNLHTAELRSMWLARLVGDKFKLPSVEKMLEQVSKEIEVMKKTTRFYKRHCISTFSINHSDEICQEMGWNSWRKKTWLAEAFSAYGSQDYEEHEM
;
A
#
# COMPACT_ATOMS: atom_id res chain seq x y z
N MET A 1 0.76 -17.95 4.89
CA MET A 1 0.88 -17.93 3.41
C MET A 1 0.54 -16.54 2.93
N ALA A 2 1.31 -15.98 2.01
CA ALA A 2 1.07 -14.65 1.44
C ALA A 2 1.23 -14.70 -0.08
N PHE A 3 0.55 -13.80 -0.80
CA PHE A 3 0.62 -13.68 -2.25
C PHE A 3 1.20 -12.31 -2.59
N VAL A 4 2.36 -12.27 -3.24
CA VAL A 4 3.01 -11.04 -3.70
C VAL A 4 2.94 -10.99 -5.22
N GLY A 5 2.56 -9.84 -5.78
CA GLY A 5 2.42 -9.66 -7.23
C GLY A 5 1.06 -10.06 -7.81
N TYR A 6 0.11 -10.55 -6.99
CA TYR A 6 -1.29 -10.75 -7.40
C TYR A 6 -2.06 -9.41 -7.40
N ILE A 7 -1.59 -8.45 -8.20
CA ILE A 7 -2.27 -7.17 -8.39
C ILE A 7 -1.95 -6.58 -9.76
N GLU A 8 -2.87 -5.75 -10.25
CA GLU A 8 -2.62 -4.86 -11.39
C GLU A 8 -2.39 -3.42 -10.90
N SER A 9 -1.30 -2.83 -11.37
CA SER A 9 -0.95 -1.42 -11.15
C SER A 9 -0.33 -0.83 -12.42
N VAL A 10 -0.17 0.49 -12.48
CA VAL A 10 0.57 1.18 -13.55
C VAL A 10 2.05 0.78 -13.53
N SER A 11 2.61 0.53 -12.35
CA SER A 11 3.94 -0.01 -12.15
C SER A 11 3.93 -1.05 -11.03
N ASN A 12 4.28 -2.29 -11.35
CA ASN A 12 4.25 -3.39 -10.39
C ASN A 12 5.57 -3.53 -9.60
N LEU A 13 6.68 -2.97 -10.08
CA LEU A 13 7.98 -3.15 -9.43
C LEU A 13 8.01 -2.52 -8.04
N HIS A 14 7.67 -1.24 -7.97
CA HIS A 14 7.63 -0.49 -6.71
C HIS A 14 6.61 -1.08 -5.72
N THR A 15 5.41 -1.43 -6.18
CA THR A 15 4.40 -2.07 -5.33
C THR A 15 4.84 -3.46 -4.85
N ALA A 16 5.54 -4.24 -5.68
CA ALA A 16 6.06 -5.54 -5.28
C ALA A 16 7.17 -5.42 -4.24
N GLU A 17 8.05 -4.43 -4.37
CA GLU A 17 9.08 -4.11 -3.39
C GLU A 17 8.47 -3.76 -2.03
N LEU A 18 7.58 -2.77 -1.97
CA LEU A 18 6.93 -2.33 -0.73
C LEU A 18 6.20 -3.48 -0.02
N ARG A 19 5.50 -4.32 -0.76
CA ARG A 19 4.81 -5.50 -0.21
C ARG A 19 5.74 -6.60 0.25
N SER A 20 6.88 -6.76 -0.42
CA SER A 20 7.90 -7.70 0.01
C SER A 20 8.49 -7.25 1.35
N MET A 21 8.72 -5.95 1.52
CA MET A 21 9.16 -5.36 2.81
C MET A 21 8.10 -5.53 3.90
N TRP A 22 6.83 -5.23 3.60
CA TRP A 22 5.72 -5.43 4.52
C TRP A 22 5.62 -6.89 4.97
N LEU A 23 5.74 -7.84 4.02
CA LEU A 23 5.71 -9.27 4.31
C LEU A 23 6.91 -9.70 5.15
N ALA A 24 8.11 -9.20 4.85
CA ALA A 24 9.31 -9.49 5.64
C ALA A 24 9.16 -8.99 7.08
N ARG A 25 8.60 -7.79 7.28
CA ARG A 25 8.32 -7.24 8.61
C ARG A 25 7.24 -8.03 9.36
N LEU A 26 6.21 -8.51 8.66
CA LEU A 26 5.19 -9.39 9.25
C LEU A 26 5.80 -10.72 9.71
N VAL A 27 6.60 -11.37 8.87
CA VAL A 27 7.28 -12.63 9.20
C VAL A 27 8.30 -12.43 10.33
N GLY A 28 8.93 -11.25 10.38
CA GLY A 28 9.83 -10.84 11.46
C GLY A 28 9.12 -10.33 12.72
N ASP A 29 7.80 -10.54 12.85
CA ASP A 29 6.98 -10.17 14.00
C ASP A 29 7.06 -8.67 14.39
N LYS A 30 7.38 -7.78 13.44
CA LYS A 30 7.46 -6.33 13.68
C LYS A 30 6.09 -5.67 13.88
N PHE A 31 5.03 -6.30 13.38
CA PHE A 31 3.65 -5.93 13.62
C PHE A 31 2.76 -7.19 13.56
N LYS A 32 1.49 -7.05 13.94
CA LYS A 32 0.51 -8.15 13.91
C LYS A 32 -0.66 -7.77 13.01
N LEU A 33 -1.21 -8.77 12.33
CA LEU A 33 -2.42 -8.57 11.54
C LEU A 33 -3.61 -8.27 12.46
N PRO A 34 -4.59 -7.48 11.98
CA PRO A 34 -5.83 -7.28 12.70
C PRO A 34 -6.67 -8.57 12.69
N SER A 35 -7.83 -8.54 13.37
CA SER A 35 -8.75 -9.67 13.37
C SER A 35 -9.28 -9.97 11.96
N VAL A 36 -9.73 -11.20 11.76
CA VAL A 36 -10.26 -11.65 10.46
C VAL A 36 -11.42 -10.78 10.00
N GLU A 37 -12.30 -10.38 10.92
CA GLU A 37 -13.45 -9.52 10.62
C GLU A 37 -13.02 -8.17 10.06
N LYS A 38 -12.00 -7.54 10.65
CA LYS A 38 -11.46 -6.25 10.18
C LYS A 38 -10.80 -6.38 8.81
N MET A 39 -10.05 -7.46 8.58
CA MET A 39 -9.47 -7.71 7.26
C MET A 39 -10.56 -7.88 6.19
N LEU A 40 -11.63 -8.62 6.49
CA LEU A 40 -12.75 -8.80 5.57
C LEU A 40 -13.50 -7.51 5.29
N GLU A 41 -13.70 -6.66 6.31
CA GLU A 41 -14.32 -5.34 6.17
C GLU A 41 -13.49 -4.43 5.25
N GLN A 42 -12.17 -4.37 5.47
CA GLN A 42 -11.26 -3.59 4.65
C GLN A 42 -11.28 -4.05 3.18
N VAL A 43 -11.11 -5.35 2.93
CA VAL A 43 -11.15 -5.93 1.58
C VAL A 43 -12.49 -5.64 0.89
N SER A 44 -13.60 -5.74 1.62
CA SER A 44 -14.93 -5.45 1.06
C SER A 44 -15.08 -3.99 0.64
N LYS A 45 -14.57 -3.06 1.47
CA LYS A 45 -14.56 -1.63 1.17
C LYS A 45 -13.68 -1.31 -0.04
N GLU A 46 -12.48 -1.88 -0.13
CA GLU A 46 -11.60 -1.73 -1.28
C GLU A 46 -12.26 -2.24 -2.57
N ILE A 47 -12.93 -3.38 -2.52
CA ILE A 47 -13.70 -3.93 -3.66
C ILE A 47 -14.83 -2.98 -4.07
N GLU A 48 -15.55 -2.39 -3.11
CA GLU A 48 -16.62 -1.44 -3.41
C GLU A 48 -16.09 -0.17 -4.11
N VAL A 49 -14.99 0.39 -3.60
CA VAL A 49 -14.32 1.54 -4.22
C VAL A 49 -13.82 1.18 -5.62
N MET A 50 -13.20 0.02 -5.78
CA MET A 50 -12.69 -0.45 -7.08
C MET A 50 -13.82 -0.61 -8.10
N LYS A 51 -14.97 -1.18 -7.70
CA LYS A 51 -16.17 -1.29 -8.56
C LYS A 51 -16.69 0.06 -9.05
N LYS A 52 -16.55 1.12 -8.25
CA LYS A 52 -17.00 2.48 -8.60
C LYS A 52 -15.97 3.25 -9.43
N THR A 53 -14.69 2.94 -9.29
CA THR A 53 -13.60 3.77 -9.84
C THR A 53 -12.93 3.19 -11.09
N THR A 54 -12.99 1.88 -11.32
CA THR A 54 -12.33 1.25 -12.46
C THR A 54 -13.17 0.16 -13.13
N ARG A 55 -13.10 0.11 -14.47
CA ARG A 55 -13.66 -1.01 -15.26
C ARG A 55 -12.91 -2.32 -15.06
N PHE A 56 -11.69 -2.25 -14.50
CA PHE A 56 -10.82 -3.41 -14.29
C PHE A 56 -11.06 -4.12 -12.97
N TYR A 57 -12.13 -3.79 -12.22
CA TYR A 57 -12.42 -4.33 -10.89
C TYR A 57 -12.48 -5.86 -10.77
N LYS A 58 -12.62 -6.59 -11.89
CA LYS A 58 -12.56 -8.06 -11.90
C LYS A 58 -11.15 -8.60 -11.60
N ARG A 59 -10.13 -7.78 -11.85
CA ARG A 59 -8.75 -8.01 -11.44
C ARG A 59 -8.46 -7.01 -10.33
N HIS A 60 -7.86 -7.44 -9.23
CA HIS A 60 -7.56 -6.53 -8.13
C HIS A 60 -6.58 -5.47 -8.66
N CYS A 61 -7.07 -4.25 -8.86
CA CYS A 61 -6.36 -3.19 -9.58
C CYS A 61 -6.31 -1.94 -8.71
N ILE A 62 -5.10 -1.50 -8.37
CA ILE A 62 -4.86 -0.36 -7.47
C ILE A 62 -4.48 0.91 -8.21
N SER A 63 -4.45 0.91 -9.55
CA SER A 63 -3.95 2.06 -10.33
C SER A 63 -4.61 3.38 -9.96
N THR A 64 -5.91 3.37 -9.58
CA THR A 64 -6.67 4.57 -9.23
C THR A 64 -6.39 5.10 -7.82
N PHE A 65 -5.83 4.28 -6.92
CA PHE A 65 -5.58 4.65 -5.51
C PHE A 65 -4.21 4.13 -5.01
N SER A 66 -3.25 3.96 -5.93
CA SER A 66 -1.95 3.33 -5.68
C SER A 66 -1.12 4.08 -4.63
N ILE A 67 -1.22 5.41 -4.62
CA ILE A 67 -0.62 6.28 -3.61
C ILE A 67 -1.18 5.95 -2.22
N ASN A 68 -2.50 6.09 -2.04
CA ASN A 68 -3.14 5.85 -0.75
C ASN A 68 -2.88 4.42 -0.24
N HIS A 69 -2.89 3.45 -1.14
CA HIS A 69 -2.61 2.06 -0.79
C HIS A 69 -1.16 1.85 -0.32
N SER A 70 -0.20 2.56 -0.92
CA SER A 70 1.20 2.49 -0.50
C SER A 70 1.40 3.17 0.87
N ASP A 71 0.69 4.27 1.11
CA ASP A 71 0.71 5.00 2.38
C ASP A 71 0.11 4.16 3.53
N GLU A 72 -0.98 3.43 3.28
CA GLU A 72 -1.59 2.48 4.22
C GLU A 72 -0.60 1.35 4.60
N ILE A 73 0.06 0.75 3.60
CA ILE A 73 1.10 -0.27 3.83
C ILE A 73 2.24 0.29 4.68
N CYS A 74 2.64 1.54 4.46
CA CYS A 74 3.66 2.20 5.28
C CYS A 74 3.21 2.38 6.72
N GLN A 75 1.98 2.85 6.95
CA GLN A 75 1.42 3.00 8.29
C GLN A 75 1.36 1.66 9.04
N GLU A 76 0.97 0.58 8.36
CA GLU A 76 0.96 -0.77 8.95
C GLU A 76 2.36 -1.26 9.36
N MET A 77 3.40 -0.88 8.62
CA MET A 77 4.81 -1.15 8.98
C MET A 77 5.34 -0.27 10.12
N GLY A 78 4.57 0.74 10.54
CA GLY A 78 4.96 1.76 11.52
C GLY A 78 5.76 2.92 10.91
N TRP A 79 5.72 3.08 9.59
CA TRP A 79 6.38 4.19 8.89
C TRP A 79 5.46 5.40 8.76
N ASN A 80 6.05 6.55 8.47
CA ASN A 80 5.28 7.76 8.22
C ASN A 80 4.62 7.67 6.83
N SER A 81 3.34 8.01 6.75
CA SER A 81 2.64 8.15 5.46
C SER A 81 2.99 9.45 4.74
N TRP A 82 3.63 10.41 5.41
CA TRP A 82 4.19 11.59 4.76
C TRP A 82 5.49 11.21 4.05
N ARG A 83 5.45 11.33 2.72
CA ARG A 83 6.47 10.89 1.77
C ARG A 83 7.58 11.92 1.58
N LYS A 84 7.26 13.19 1.88
CA LYS A 84 8.16 14.33 1.78
C LYS A 84 8.25 15.03 3.13
N LYS A 85 9.40 15.65 3.36
CA LYS A 85 9.73 16.34 4.62
C LYS A 85 8.91 17.60 4.88
N THR A 86 8.36 18.23 3.85
CA THR A 86 7.64 19.51 3.96
C THR A 86 6.25 19.41 3.37
N TRP A 87 5.29 20.13 3.95
CA TRP A 87 3.90 20.13 3.51
C TRP A 87 3.73 20.60 2.05
N LEU A 88 4.52 21.58 1.61
CA LEU A 88 4.50 22.06 0.23
C LEU A 88 4.99 20.99 -0.74
N ALA A 89 6.09 20.31 -0.41
CA ALA A 89 6.58 19.23 -1.26
C ALA A 89 5.60 18.06 -1.28
N GLU A 90 5.01 17.72 -0.13
CA GLU A 90 4.02 16.65 -0.04
C GLU A 90 2.79 16.93 -0.93
N ALA A 91 2.33 18.19 -1.01
CA ALA A 91 1.17 18.56 -1.81
C ALA A 91 1.46 18.74 -3.31
N PHE A 92 2.64 19.25 -3.67
CA PHE A 92 2.92 19.74 -5.03
C PHE A 92 4.06 19.04 -5.77
N SER A 93 4.79 18.11 -5.15
CA SER A 93 5.85 17.36 -5.84
C SER A 93 5.35 16.01 -6.35
N ALA A 94 6.00 15.49 -7.40
CA ALA A 94 5.71 14.16 -7.88
C ALA A 94 6.16 13.10 -6.86
N TYR A 95 5.34 12.08 -6.72
CA TYR A 95 5.63 10.92 -5.89
C TYR A 95 6.41 9.88 -6.68
N GLY A 96 7.48 9.38 -6.09
CA GLY A 96 8.33 8.33 -6.64
C GLY A 96 8.58 7.21 -5.64
N SER A 97 9.21 6.14 -6.11
CA SER A 97 9.53 4.98 -5.27
C SER A 97 10.49 5.31 -4.12
N GLN A 98 11.39 6.28 -4.32
CA GLN A 98 12.36 6.75 -3.31
C GLN A 98 11.69 7.41 -2.10
N ASP A 99 10.42 7.80 -2.22
CA ASP A 99 9.69 8.45 -1.14
C ASP A 99 9.17 7.46 -0.08
N TYR A 100 9.29 6.16 -0.36
CA TYR A 100 8.89 5.07 0.52
C TYR A 100 10.09 4.28 1.03
N GLU A 101 11.28 4.90 1.04
CA GLU A 101 12.48 4.29 1.59
C GLU A 101 12.40 4.17 3.11
N GLU A 102 13.03 3.13 3.65
CA GLU A 102 13.07 2.86 5.07
C GLU A 102 13.75 4.01 5.81
N HIS A 103 12.97 4.76 6.59
CA HIS A 103 13.53 5.61 7.63
C HIS A 103 13.84 4.74 8.84
N GLU A 104 15.04 4.15 8.88
CA GLU A 104 15.58 3.65 10.14
C GLU A 104 15.64 4.82 11.13
N MET A 105 14.89 4.70 12.23
CA MET A 105 15.12 5.44 13.47
C MET A 105 15.99 4.61 14.40
#